data_AF-A0A953URV1-F1
#
_entry.id   AF-A0A953URV1-F1
#
_cell.length_a   1.000
_cell.length_b   1.000
_cell.length_c   1.000
_cell.angle_alpha   90.00
_cell.angle_beta   90.00
_cell.angle_gamma   90.00
#
_symmetry.space_group_name_H-M   'P 1'
#
loop_
_entity.id
_entity.type
_entity.pdbx_description
1 polymer ?
#
loop_
_entity_poly.entity_id
_entity_poly.type
_entity_poly.pdbx_seq_one_letter_code
_entity_poly.pdbx_strand_id
1 'polypeptide(L)'
;MGQVTATLFGDEIFTATDLNRRAGHVLDEAKNRHVTITRNDEAFALLPRKDASRMVETASNASRMVDLVTAIATYRQNWCTSSRWIPL
;
A
#
# COMPACT_ATOMS: atom_id res chain seq x y z
N MET A 1 3.96 2.10 -13.59
CA MET A 1 3.80 2.07 -12.13
C MET A 1 4.59 0.86 -11.63
N GLY A 2 5.69 1.11 -10.92
CA GLY A 2 6.67 0.08 -10.58
C GLY A 2 6.12 -0.94 -9.59
N GLN A 3 6.51 -2.20 -9.78
CA GLN A 3 6.21 -3.33 -8.90
C GLN A 3 6.88 -3.12 -7.53
N VAL A 4 6.22 -2.39 -6.63
CA VAL A 4 6.64 -2.30 -5.23
C VAL A 4 6.16 -3.53 -4.44
N THR A 5 5.17 -4.26 -4.96
CA THR A 5 4.56 -5.40 -4.27
C THR A 5 5.42 -6.66 -4.32
N ALA A 6 6.14 -6.91 -5.42
CA ALA A 6 6.96 -8.11 -5.57
C ALA A 6 8.13 -8.13 -4.58
N THR A 7 8.67 -6.96 -4.24
CA THR A 7 9.81 -6.83 -3.32
C THR A 7 9.41 -6.76 -1.85
N LEU A 8 8.17 -6.36 -1.52
CA LEU A 8 7.71 -6.23 -0.12
C LEU A 8 7.21 -7.54 0.51
N PHE A 9 6.80 -8.51 -0.31
CA PHE A 9 6.22 -9.77 0.17
C PHE A 9 6.99 -11.01 -0.32
N GLY A 10 8.12 -10.83 -1.00
CA GLY A 10 8.87 -11.90 -1.66
C GLY A 10 9.85 -12.69 -0.78
N ASP A 11 9.99 -12.34 0.51
CA ASP A 11 11.05 -12.92 1.36
C ASP A 11 10.85 -14.41 1.64
N GLU A 12 9.61 -14.89 1.69
CA GLU A 12 9.32 -16.31 1.86
C GLU A 12 8.01 -16.70 1.16
N ILE A 13 8.09 -17.72 0.30
CA ILE A 13 6.96 -18.17 -0.52
C ILE A 13 6.57 -19.59 -0.07
N PHE A 14 5.37 -19.73 0.48
CA PHE A 14 4.76 -21.03 0.79
C PHE A 14 3.63 -21.33 -0.19
N THR A 15 3.36 -22.60 -0.43
CA THR A 15 2.14 -22.99 -1.16
C THR A 15 0.94 -23.06 -0.21
N ALA A 16 -0.28 -22.94 -0.74
CA ALA A 16 -1.48 -23.23 0.05
C ALA A 16 -1.49 -24.68 0.60
N THR A 17 -0.83 -25.61 -0.09
CA THR A 17 -0.63 -26.97 0.41
C THR A 17 0.29 -27.00 1.63
N ASP A 18 1.35 -26.19 1.65
CA ASP A 18 2.23 -26.07 2.83
C ASP A 18 1.51 -25.45 4.01
N LEU A 19 0.72 -24.39 3.78
CA LEU A 19 -0.12 -23.80 4.81
C LEU A 19 -1.09 -24.82 5.41
N ASN A 20 -1.77 -25.61 4.57
CA ASN A 20 -2.71 -26.62 5.05
C ASN A 20 -2.04 -27.74 5.86
N ARG A 21 -0.80 -28.10 5.51
CA ARG A 21 -0.05 -29.18 6.19
C ARG A 21 0.69 -28.70 7.44
N ARG A 22 1.13 -27.44 7.45
CA ARG A 22 2.06 -26.88 8.45
C ARG A 22 1.65 -25.48 8.88
N ALA A 23 0.35 -25.26 9.12
CA ALA A 23 -0.20 -23.96 9.45
C ALA A 23 0.52 -23.27 10.60
N GLY A 24 0.87 -24.01 11.67
CA GLY A 24 1.63 -23.47 12.81
C GLY A 24 2.97 -22.86 12.40
N HIS A 25 3.76 -23.58 11.60
CA HIS A 25 5.05 -23.10 11.11
C HIS A 25 4.90 -21.86 10.23
N VAL A 26 3.94 -21.87 9.29
CA VAL A 26 3.71 -20.72 8.39
C VAL A 26 3.25 -19.48 9.19
N LEU A 27 2.42 -19.67 10.21
CA LEU A 27 2.00 -18.58 11.10
C LEU A 27 3.14 -18.08 12.01
N ASP A 28 4.04 -18.95 12.46
CA ASP A 28 5.20 -18.56 13.25
C ASP A 28 6.21 -17.77 12.42
N GLU A 29 6.42 -18.15 11.16
CA GLU A 29 7.22 -17.34 10.22
C GLU A 29 6.54 -15.99 9.93
N ALA A 30 5.22 -15.99 9.72
CA ALA A 30 4.44 -14.77 9.48
C ALA A 30 4.39 -13.78 10.66
N LYS A 31 4.76 -14.21 11.87
CA LYS A 31 4.94 -13.30 13.02
C LYS A 31 6.20 -12.45 12.90
N ASN A 32 7.24 -13.01 12.29
CA ASN A 32 8.58 -12.41 12.24
C ASN A 32 8.83 -11.68 10.92
N ARG A 33 8.28 -12.20 9.82
CA ARG A 33 8.45 -11.65 8.46
C ARG A 33 7.15 -11.74 7.66
N HIS A 34 7.06 -10.96 6.59
CA HIS A 34 5.93 -11.04 5.67
C HIS A 34 6.07 -12.29 4.81
N VAL A 35 4.96 -12.99 4.59
CA VAL A 35 4.97 -14.28 3.91
C VAL A 35 4.03 -14.25 2.72
N THR A 36 4.43 -14.80 1.59
CA THR A 36 3.53 -14.98 0.44
C THR A 36 3.05 -16.43 0.38
N ILE A 37 1.75 -16.60 0.18
CA ILE A 37 1.10 -17.89 -0.03
C ILE A 37 0.64 -17.96 -1.49
N THR A 38 1.12 -18.96 -2.24
CA THR A 38 0.71 -19.17 -3.63
C THR A 38 -0.30 -20.31 -3.77
N ARG A 39 -1.33 -20.11 -4.58
CA ARG A 39 -2.34 -21.13 -4.92
C ARG A 39 -2.83 -20.92 -6.36
N ASN A 40 -2.61 -21.91 -7.23
CA ASN A 40 -3.10 -21.89 -8.62
C ASN A 40 -2.80 -20.55 -9.33
N ASP A 41 -1.54 -20.14 -9.33
CA ASP A 41 -1.04 -18.88 -9.92
C ASP A 41 -1.51 -17.58 -9.23
N GLU A 42 -2.34 -17.67 -8.19
CA GLU A 42 -2.65 -16.52 -7.31
C GLU A 42 -1.66 -16.45 -6.14
N ALA A 43 -1.34 -15.23 -5.72
CA ALA A 43 -0.46 -14.96 -4.59
C ALA A 43 -1.18 -14.11 -3.54
N PHE A 44 -1.11 -14.54 -2.29
CA PHE A 44 -1.69 -13.88 -1.13
C PHE A 44 -0.60 -13.49 -0.15
N ALA A 45 -0.66 -12.29 0.42
CA ALA A 45 0.25 -11.88 1.47
C ALA A 45 -0.34 -12.19 2.85
N LEU A 46 0.46 -12.80 3.72
CA LEU A 46 0.17 -13.01 5.12
C LEU A 46 1.12 -12.15 5.95
N LEU A 47 0.54 -11.32 6.80
CA LEU A 47 1.26 -10.38 7.64
C LEU A 47 0.50 -10.11 8.95
N PRO A 48 1.17 -9.66 10.01
CA PRO A 48 0.51 -9.28 11.23
C PRO A 48 -0.51 -8.17 10.99
N ARG A 49 -1.69 -8.28 11.64
CA ARG A 49 -2.77 -7.31 11.51
C ARG A 49 -2.34 -5.87 11.83
N LYS A 50 -1.43 -5.69 12.79
CA LYS A 50 -0.87 -4.38 13.17
C LYS A 50 -0.15 -3.70 11.99
N ASP A 51 0.54 -4.47 11.15
CA ASP A 51 1.35 -3.96 10.05
C ASP A 51 0.45 -3.64 8.86
N ALA A 52 -0.55 -4.49 8.58
CA ALA A 52 -1.61 -4.19 7.63
C ALA A 52 -2.36 -2.89 8.00
N SER A 53 -2.71 -2.72 9.28
CA SER A 53 -3.37 -1.49 9.75
C SER A 53 -2.51 -0.25 9.54
N ARG A 54 -1.20 -0.33 9.83
CA ARG A 54 -0.25 0.76 9.61
C ARG A 54 -0.11 1.10 8.13
N MET A 55 -0.10 0.10 7.25
CA MET A 55 -0.05 0.33 5.80
C MET A 55 -1.29 1.08 5.32
N VAL A 56 -2.49 0.67 5.77
CA VAL A 56 -3.76 1.33 5.41
C VAL A 56 -3.80 2.77 5.95
N GLU A 57 -3.37 2.99 7.19
CA GLU A 57 -3.30 4.33 7.78
C GLU A 57 -2.33 5.23 7.01
N THR A 58 -1.14 4.72 6.70
CA THR A 58 -0.13 5.45 5.94
C THR A 58 -0.62 5.81 4.55
N ALA A 59 -1.24 4.87 3.83
CA ALA A 59 -1.83 5.10 2.53
C ALA A 59 -2.96 6.15 2.59
N SER A 60 -3.82 6.06 3.60
CA SER A 60 -4.90 7.03 3.82
C SER A 60 -4.35 8.44 4.08
N ASN A 61 -3.31 8.55 4.91
CA ASN A 61 -2.67 9.82 5.20
C ASN A 61 -1.97 10.40 3.97
N ALA A 62 -1.28 9.57 3.18
CA ALA A 62 -0.67 9.99 1.93
C ALA A 62 -1.72 10.52 0.94
N SER A 63 -2.86 9.84 0.80
CA SER A 63 -3.97 10.32 -0.04
C SER A 63 -4.43 11.72 0.39
N ARG A 64 -4.66 11.92 1.70
CA ARG A 64 -5.06 13.23 2.23
C ARG A 64 -4.03 14.33 1.93
N MET A 65 -2.74 14.03 2.03
CA MET A 65 -1.68 15.00 1.69
C MET A 65 -1.71 15.37 0.21
N VAL A 66 -1.91 14.40 -0.68
CA VAL A 66 -2.04 14.64 -2.12
C VAL A 66 -3.26 15.52 -2.41
N ASP A 67 -4.39 15.27 -1.77
CA ASP A 67 -5.61 16.07 -1.92
C ASP A 67 -5.37 17.52 -1.50
N LEU A 68 -4.70 17.74 -0.36
CA LEU A 68 -4.35 19.08 0.12
C LEU A 68 -3.42 19.82 -0.85
N VAL A 69 -2.36 19.18 -1.33
CA VAL A 69 -1.44 19.77 -2.30
C VAL A 69 -2.17 20.12 -3.59
N THR A 70 -3.07 19.25 -4.05
CA THR A 70 -3.88 19.47 -5.25
C THR A 70 -4.83 20.66 -5.07
N ALA A 71 -5.48 20.77 -3.92
CA ALA A 71 -6.37 21.89 -3.60
C ALA A 71 -5.60 23.23 -3.56
N ILE A 72 -4.42 23.26 -2.93
CA ILE A 72 -3.56 24.45 -2.87
C ILE A 72 -3.11 24.85 -4.29
N ALA A 73 -2.68 23.89 -5.11
CA ALA A 73 -2.26 24.14 -6.48
C ALA A 73 -3.40 24.72 -7.33
N THR A 74 -4.60 24.15 -7.20
CA THR A 74 -5.80 24.60 -7.90
C THR A 74 -6.21 26.00 -7.47
N TYR A 75 -6.21 26.27 -6.16
CA TYR A 75 -6.49 27.60 -5.63
C TYR A 75 -5.52 28.64 -6.20
N ARG A 76 -4.22 28.34 -6.21
CA ARG A 76 -3.20 29.23 -6.77
C ARG A 76 -3.40 29.51 -8.27
N GLN A 77 -3.72 28.49 -9.06
CA GLN A 77 -3.98 28.65 -10.49
C GLN A 77 -5.21 29.52 -10.75
N ASN A 78 -6.31 29.27 -10.01
CA ASN A 78 -7.53 30.06 -10.15
C ASN A 78 -7.33 31.51 -9.74
N TRP A 79 -6.55 31.76 -8.68
CA TRP A 79 -6.22 33.12 -8.25
C TRP A 79 -5.43 33.88 -9.32
N CYS A 80 -4.35 33.29 -9.85
CA CYS A 80 -3.57 33.91 -10.94
C CYS A 80 -4.38 34.15 -12.21
N THR A 81 -5.35 33.28 -12.51
CA THR A 81 -6.23 33.44 -13.67
C THR A 81 -7.23 34.58 -13.44
N SER A 82 -7.77 34.71 -12.24
CA SER A 82 -8.67 35.79 -11.84
C SER A 82 -7.99 37.17 -11.83
N SER A 83 -6.76 37.26 -11.31
CA SER A 83 -5.97 38.51 -11.28
C SER A 83 -5.61 39.04 -12.67
N ARG A 84 -5.64 38.19 -13.71
CA ARG A 84 -5.34 38.57 -15.10
C ARG A 84 -6.47 39.39 -15.75
N TRP A 85 -7.67 39.42 -15.17
CA TRP A 85 -8.84 40.13 -15.69
C TRP A 85 -9.11 41.49 -15.05
N ILE A 86 -8.21 42.00 -14.20
CA ILE A 86 -8.34 43.35 -13.64
C ILE A 86 -7.85 44.34 -14.71
N PRO A 87 -8.71 45.17 -15.32
CA PRO A 87 -8.26 46.21 -16.24
C PRO A 87 -7.55 47.30 -15.41
N LEU A 88 -6.35 47.70 -15.85
CA LEU A 88 -5.65 48.88 -15.36
C LEU A 88 -6.34 50.17 -15.85
#